data_AF-A0A6H9RMZ7-F1
#
_entry.id   AF-A0A6H9RMZ7-F1
#
_cell.length_a   1.000
_cell.length_b   1.000
_cell.length_c   1.000
_cell.angle_alpha   90.00
_cell.angle_beta   90.00
_cell.angle_gamma   90.00
#
_symmetry.space_group_name_H-M   'P 1'
#
loop_
_entity.id
_entity.type
_entity.pdbx_description
1 polymer ?
#
loop_
_entity_poly.entity_id
_entity_poly.type
_entity_poly.pdbx_seq_one_letter_code
_entity_poly.pdbx_strand_id
1 'polypeptide(L)'
;IAFAVKLPVVPFHSWLPDAHAQAPTAGSVDLAGILLKTAAYGLLRFALPLFPNASAEFAPIAMTLGLIGIFYGAFLAFAQTDIKRLIAFSSVSHMGFVLIGIYSGSQLALQGAVIQMLAHGLSAAALFILSGQLYERLHTRDMR
;
A
#
# COMPACT_ATOMS: atom_id res chain seq x y z
N ILE A 1 -9.55 -12.07 2.76
CA ILE A 1 -8.15 -12.52 3.00
C ILE A 1 -7.26 -12.33 1.77
N ALA A 2 -7.58 -12.90 0.59
CA ALA A 2 -6.73 -12.74 -0.61
C ALA A 2 -6.39 -11.28 -0.95
N PHE A 3 -7.39 -10.39 -0.96
CA PHE A 3 -7.15 -8.95 -1.16
C PHE A 3 -6.35 -8.32 -0.01
N ALA A 4 -6.48 -8.81 1.22
CA ALA A 4 -5.73 -8.31 2.37
C ALA A 4 -4.23 -8.58 2.23
N VAL A 5 -3.84 -9.74 1.71
CA VAL A 5 -2.44 -10.06 1.39
C VAL A 5 -1.88 -9.10 0.34
N LYS A 6 -2.64 -8.86 -0.74
CA LYS A 6 -2.17 -8.04 -1.85
C LYS A 6 -2.28 -6.52 -1.62
N LEU A 7 -3.16 -6.07 -0.72
CA LEU A 7 -3.30 -4.67 -0.26
C LEU A 7 -2.38 -4.33 0.95
N PRO A 8 -1.36 -5.14 1.18
CA PRO A 8 -0.64 -5.33 2.47
C PRO A 8 -1.37 -4.88 3.75
N VAL A 9 -2.53 -5.45 4.05
CA VAL A 9 -3.22 -5.20 5.32
C VAL A 9 -2.52 -5.97 6.45
N VAL A 10 -2.34 -5.37 7.62
CA VAL A 10 -1.80 -6.05 8.81
C VAL A 10 -2.66 -7.28 9.15
N PRO A 11 -2.08 -8.47 9.40
CA PRO A 11 -0.64 -8.79 9.52
C PRO A 11 0.07 -9.24 8.22
N PHE A 12 -0.59 -9.21 7.06
CA PHE A 12 -0.13 -9.80 5.81
C PHE A 12 0.74 -8.89 4.93
N HIS A 13 1.51 -7.98 5.53
CA HIS A 13 2.28 -6.95 4.81
C HIS A 13 3.78 -7.26 4.67
N SER A 14 4.30 -8.20 5.45
CA SER A 14 5.76 -8.43 5.58
C SER A 14 6.45 -8.79 4.28
N TRP A 15 5.74 -9.41 3.33
CA TRP A 15 6.29 -9.75 2.01
C TRP A 15 6.67 -8.52 1.18
N LEU A 16 5.97 -7.39 1.37
CA LEU A 16 6.10 -6.21 0.54
C LEU A 16 7.49 -5.52 0.63
N PRO A 17 8.01 -5.18 1.83
CA PRO A 17 9.33 -4.56 1.95
C PRO A 17 10.46 -5.48 1.45
N ASP A 18 10.34 -6.79 1.69
CA ASP A 18 11.34 -7.76 1.23
C ASP A 18 11.30 -7.90 -0.30
N ALA A 19 10.11 -7.98 -0.89
CA ALA A 19 9.94 -8.01 -2.34
C ALA A 19 10.52 -6.75 -3.01
N HIS A 20 10.24 -5.56 -2.48
CA HIS A 20 10.80 -4.31 -3.03
C HIS A 20 12.31 -4.20 -2.85
N ALA A 21 12.86 -4.66 -1.74
CA ALA A 21 14.30 -4.68 -1.52
C ALA A 21 15.02 -5.54 -2.56
N GLN A 22 14.44 -6.67 -2.96
CA GLN A 22 15.06 -7.59 -3.92
C GLN A 22 14.68 -7.31 -5.38
N ALA A 23 13.60 -6.58 -5.64
CA ALA A 23 13.12 -6.35 -7.00
C ALA A 23 14.05 -5.40 -7.80
N PRO A 24 14.18 -5.64 -9.13
CA PRO A 24 14.65 -4.64 -10.07
C PRO A 24 13.82 -3.35 -9.99
N THR A 25 14.38 -2.21 -10.39
CA THR A 25 13.70 -0.92 -10.30
C THR A 25 12.34 -0.93 -11.00
N ALA A 26 12.27 -1.42 -12.23
CA ALA A 26 11.00 -1.55 -12.97
C ALA A 26 9.98 -2.44 -12.22
N GLY A 27 10.44 -3.55 -11.64
CA GLY A 27 9.60 -4.44 -10.84
C GLY A 27 9.02 -3.73 -9.61
N SER A 28 9.81 -2.91 -8.91
CA SER A 28 9.29 -2.09 -7.81
C SER A 28 8.29 -1.03 -8.26
N VAL A 29 8.50 -0.43 -9.43
CA VAL A 29 7.56 0.55 -10.01
C VAL A 29 6.21 -0.10 -10.30
N ASP A 30 6.20 -1.25 -10.96
CA ASP A 30 4.94 -1.95 -11.28
C ASP A 30 4.25 -2.50 -10.03
N LEU A 31 5.04 -3.08 -9.12
CA LEU A 31 4.53 -3.64 -7.86
C LEU A 31 3.86 -2.54 -7.03
N ALA A 32 4.58 -1.46 -6.73
CA ALA A 32 4.06 -0.35 -5.94
C ALA A 32 2.96 0.40 -6.68
N GLY A 33 3.18 0.67 -7.98
CA GLY A 33 2.36 1.51 -8.85
C GLY A 33 1.01 0.90 -9.23
N ILE A 34 0.94 -0.42 -9.41
CA ILE A 34 -0.25 -1.08 -9.97
C ILE A 34 -0.75 -2.22 -9.07
N LEU A 35 0.11 -3.16 -8.66
CA LEU A 35 -0.34 -4.42 -8.07
C LEU A 35 -1.15 -4.22 -6.78
N LEU A 36 -0.75 -3.29 -5.92
CA LEU A 36 -1.51 -2.96 -4.70
C LEU A 36 -2.93 -2.44 -5.03
N LYS A 37 -3.06 -1.68 -6.12
CA LYS A 37 -4.35 -1.08 -6.54
C LYS A 37 -5.31 -2.14 -7.05
N THR A 38 -4.80 -3.21 -7.66
CA THR A 38 -5.67 -4.34 -8.08
C THR A 38 -6.38 -4.99 -6.90
N ALA A 39 -5.79 -4.96 -5.69
CA ALA A 39 -6.42 -5.49 -4.49
C ALA A 39 -7.55 -4.59 -3.98
N ALA A 40 -7.31 -3.27 -3.90
CA ALA A 40 -8.33 -2.29 -3.55
C ALA A 40 -9.48 -2.25 -4.58
N TYR A 41 -9.16 -2.30 -5.87
CA TYR A 41 -10.16 -2.47 -6.93
C TYR A 41 -10.99 -3.74 -6.74
N GLY A 42 -10.36 -4.86 -6.39
CA GLY A 42 -11.06 -6.10 -6.13
C GLY A 42 -12.02 -6.02 -4.94
N LEU A 43 -11.65 -5.31 -3.88
CA LEU A 43 -12.56 -5.02 -2.77
C LEU A 43 -13.77 -4.19 -3.22
N LEU A 44 -13.52 -3.12 -3.98
CA LEU A 44 -14.56 -2.24 -4.50
C LEU A 44 -15.52 -2.94 -5.47
N ARG A 45 -14.97 -3.75 -6.38
CA ARG A 45 -15.74 -4.34 -7.49
C ARG A 45 -16.40 -5.66 -7.12
N PHE A 46 -15.79 -6.45 -6.23
CA PHE A 46 -16.27 -7.79 -5.91
C PHE A 46 -16.72 -7.91 -4.45
N ALA A 47 -15.91 -7.48 -3.48
CA ALA A 47 -16.27 -7.70 -2.07
C ALA A 47 -17.53 -6.91 -1.68
N LEU A 48 -17.58 -5.60 -1.96
CA LEU A 48 -18.74 -4.79 -1.62
C LEU A 48 -20.01 -5.21 -2.38
N PRO A 49 -20.00 -5.40 -3.73
CA PRO A 49 -21.25 -5.62 -4.45
C PRO A 49 -21.77 -7.06 -4.33
N LEU A 50 -20.90 -8.06 -4.24
CA LEU A 50 -21.32 -9.46 -4.11
C LEU A 50 -21.73 -9.81 -2.66
N PHE A 51 -21.17 -9.11 -1.67
CA PHE A 51 -21.41 -9.38 -0.25
C PHE A 51 -21.70 -8.09 0.53
N PRO A 52 -22.77 -7.35 0.21
CA PRO A 52 -23.03 -6.04 0.80
C PRO A 52 -23.26 -6.09 2.33
N ASN A 53 -24.07 -7.04 2.80
CA ASN A 53 -24.38 -7.19 4.23
C ASN A 53 -23.14 -7.59 5.03
N ALA A 54 -22.44 -8.64 4.59
CA ALA A 54 -21.20 -9.10 5.25
C ALA A 54 -20.10 -8.03 5.21
N SER A 55 -20.02 -7.24 4.12
CA SER A 55 -19.07 -6.13 4.04
C SER A 55 -19.38 -5.01 5.02
N ALA A 56 -20.66 -4.69 5.22
CA ALA A 56 -21.08 -3.70 6.21
C ALA A 56 -20.77 -4.16 7.66
N GLU A 57 -21.03 -5.43 7.96
CA GLU A 57 -20.68 -6.03 9.26
C GLU A 57 -19.16 -6.09 9.50
N PHE A 58 -18.37 -6.31 8.45
CA PHE A 58 -16.91 -6.37 8.52
C PHE A 58 -16.23 -4.98 8.56
N ALA A 59 -16.96 -3.91 8.24
CA ALA A 59 -16.40 -2.56 8.11
C ALA A 59 -15.60 -2.09 9.35
N PRO A 60 -16.06 -2.29 10.61
CA PRO A 60 -15.29 -1.88 11.79
C PRO A 60 -13.92 -2.56 11.84
N ILE A 61 -13.85 -3.86 11.54
CA ILE A 61 -12.60 -4.62 11.53
C ILE A 61 -11.67 -4.10 10.44
N ALA A 62 -12.18 -3.92 9.22
CA ALA A 62 -11.40 -3.39 8.11
C ALA A 62 -10.82 -2.00 8.43
N MET A 63 -11.62 -1.12 9.02
CA MET A 63 -11.19 0.23 9.39
C MET A 63 -10.17 0.20 10.54
N THR A 64 -10.33 -0.65 11.55
CA THR A 64 -9.34 -0.83 12.62
C THR A 64 -8.01 -1.35 12.07
N LEU A 65 -8.03 -2.34 11.18
CA LEU A 65 -6.82 -2.84 10.52
C LEU A 65 -6.17 -1.77 9.65
N GLY A 66 -6.96 -0.94 8.97
CA GLY A 66 -6.47 0.21 8.22
C GLY A 66 -5.77 1.23 9.13
N LEU A 67 -6.37 1.56 10.27
CA LEU A 67 -5.79 2.46 11.26
C LEU A 67 -4.46 1.94 11.79
N ILE A 68 -4.40 0.65 12.15
CA ILE A 68 -3.16 0.00 12.56
C ILE A 68 -2.13 0.07 11.44
N GLY A 69 -2.53 -0.22 10.19
CA GLY A 69 -1.65 -0.14 9.01
C GLY A 69 -1.03 1.25 8.80
N ILE A 70 -1.81 2.32 9.01
CA ILE A 70 -1.33 3.71 8.93
C ILE A 70 -0.16 3.93 9.89
N PHE A 71 -0.37 3.69 11.19
CA PHE A 71 0.64 3.97 12.20
C PHE A 71 1.79 2.99 12.17
N TYR A 72 1.48 1.69 12.11
CA TYR A 72 2.49 0.64 12.10
C TYR A 72 3.40 0.74 10.87
N GLY A 73 2.83 0.96 9.68
CA GLY A 73 3.58 1.20 8.46
C GLY A 73 4.47 2.44 8.57
N ALA A 74 3.96 3.54 9.14
CA ALA A 74 4.74 4.77 9.31
C ALA A 74 5.92 4.59 10.28
N PHE A 75 5.71 3.95 11.44
CA PHE A 75 6.79 3.68 12.40
C PHE A 75 7.87 2.77 11.81
N LEU A 76 7.46 1.71 11.09
CA LEU A 76 8.42 0.82 10.43
C LEU A 76 9.16 1.52 9.29
N ALA A 77 8.49 2.36 8.50
CA ALA A 77 9.12 3.16 7.44
C ALA A 77 10.19 4.09 8.01
N PHE A 78 9.86 4.83 9.07
CA PHE A 78 10.78 5.74 9.74
C PHE A 78 12.01 5.02 10.31
N ALA A 79 11.83 3.82 10.85
CA ALA A 79 12.92 3.02 11.41
C ALA A 79 13.77 2.30 10.36
N GLN A 80 13.43 2.36 9.06
CA GLN A 80 14.23 1.70 8.02
C GLN A 80 15.54 2.44 7.76
N THR A 81 16.57 1.67 7.42
CA THR A 81 17.87 2.18 6.96
C THR A 81 18.06 1.98 5.46
N ASP A 82 17.32 1.05 4.86
CA ASP A 82 17.28 0.85 3.41
C ASP A 82 16.18 1.71 2.76
N ILE A 83 16.54 2.48 1.73
CA ILE A 83 15.65 3.41 1.04
C ILE A 83 14.45 2.68 0.41
N LYS A 84 14.65 1.53 -0.24
CA LYS A 84 13.55 0.80 -0.91
C LYS A 84 12.56 0.25 0.11
N ARG A 85 13.06 -0.23 1.25
CA ARG A 85 12.21 -0.70 2.35
C ARG A 85 11.40 0.44 2.96
N LEU A 86 12.01 1.61 3.14
CA LEU A 86 11.31 2.81 3.63
C LEU A 86 10.13 3.16 2.72
N ILE A 87 10.36 3.22 1.40
CA ILE A 87 9.31 3.52 0.41
C ILE A 87 8.22 2.43 0.43
N ALA A 88 8.59 1.15 0.58
CA ALA A 88 7.62 0.07 0.68
C ALA A 88 6.72 0.20 1.92
N PHE A 89 7.28 0.51 3.09
CA PHE A 89 6.47 0.69 4.31
C PHE A 89 5.60 1.95 4.27
N SER A 90 6.03 3.00 3.59
CA SER A 90 5.14 4.16 3.36
C SER A 90 3.92 3.76 2.52
N SER A 91 4.08 2.88 1.52
CA SER A 91 2.96 2.28 0.79
C SER A 91 2.01 1.48 1.68
N VAL A 92 2.52 0.72 2.66
CA VAL A 92 1.67 0.03 3.66
C VAL A 92 0.82 1.04 4.44
N SER A 93 1.42 2.16 4.87
CA SER A 93 0.71 3.21 5.59
C SER A 93 -0.41 3.84 4.74
N HIS A 94 -0.12 4.19 3.48
CA HIS A 94 -1.12 4.69 2.53
C HIS A 94 -2.22 3.65 2.23
N MET A 95 -1.84 2.37 2.17
CA MET A 95 -2.69 1.16 2.24
C MET A 95 -3.85 1.29 3.22
N GLY A 96 -3.51 1.67 4.45
CA GLY A 96 -4.45 1.78 5.55
C GLY A 96 -5.53 2.84 5.30
N PHE A 97 -5.17 4.01 4.76
CA PHE A 97 -6.14 5.05 4.41
C PHE A 97 -7.13 4.59 3.34
N VAL A 98 -6.66 3.88 2.31
CA VAL A 98 -7.53 3.34 1.25
C VAL A 98 -8.52 2.33 1.84
N LEU A 99 -8.04 1.42 2.69
CA LEU A 99 -8.91 0.41 3.31
C LEU A 99 -10.02 1.05 4.15
N ILE A 100 -9.69 2.10 4.93
CA ILE A 100 -10.68 2.86 5.70
C ILE A 100 -11.70 3.52 4.75
N GLY A 101 -11.23 4.17 3.69
CA GLY A 101 -12.09 4.86 2.73
C GLY A 101 -13.06 3.92 1.99
N ILE A 102 -12.64 2.69 1.70
CA ILE A 102 -13.49 1.66 1.06
C ILE A 102 -14.67 1.27 1.96
N TYR A 103 -14.43 1.09 3.25
CA TYR A 103 -15.42 0.55 4.19
C TYR A 103 -16.22 1.61 4.96
N SER A 104 -15.98 2.90 4.71
CA SER A 104 -16.66 3.99 5.45
C SER A 104 -18.08 4.29 4.96
N GLY A 105 -18.56 3.66 3.87
CA GLY A 105 -19.89 3.88 3.29
C GLY A 105 -20.11 5.29 2.69
N SER A 106 -19.05 6.11 2.57
CA SER A 106 -19.15 7.49 2.08
C SER A 106 -18.67 7.58 0.63
N GLN A 107 -19.52 8.12 -0.24
CA GLN A 107 -19.15 8.38 -1.64
C GLN A 107 -17.93 9.31 -1.75
N LEU A 108 -17.85 10.31 -0.87
CA LEU A 108 -16.69 11.21 -0.81
C LEU A 108 -15.41 10.45 -0.44
N ALA A 109 -15.49 9.53 0.51
CA ALA A 109 -14.35 8.69 0.91
C ALA A 109 -13.93 7.74 -0.22
N LEU A 110 -14.87 7.20 -1.00
CA LEU A 110 -14.58 6.38 -2.17
C LEU A 110 -13.89 7.18 -3.29
N GLN A 111 -14.37 8.38 -3.59
CA GLN A 111 -13.70 9.28 -4.53
C GLN A 111 -12.28 9.63 -4.04
N GLY A 112 -12.14 9.91 -2.75
CA GLY A 112 -10.86 10.12 -2.07
C GLY A 112 -9.93 8.92 -2.22
N ALA A 113 -10.42 7.70 -1.98
CA ALA A 113 -9.64 6.48 -2.12
C ALA A 113 -9.15 6.26 -3.56
N VAL A 114 -9.99 6.54 -4.57
CA VAL A 114 -9.62 6.42 -5.98
C VAL A 114 -8.53 7.41 -6.35
N ILE A 115 -8.71 8.71 -6.04
CA ILE A 115 -7.69 9.71 -6.38
C ILE A 115 -6.40 9.49 -5.58
N GLN A 116 -6.51 9.02 -4.33
CA GLN A 116 -5.35 8.69 -3.50
C GLN A 116 -4.58 7.50 -4.08
N MET A 117 -5.25 6.45 -4.56
CA MET A 117 -4.59 5.31 -5.20
C MET A 117 -3.80 5.73 -6.45
N LEU A 118 -4.36 6.65 -7.25
CA LEU A 118 -3.67 7.22 -8.41
C LEU A 118 -2.48 8.08 -8.00
N ALA A 119 -2.69 9.00 -7.05
CA ALA A 119 -1.64 9.88 -6.53
C ALA A 119 -0.49 9.08 -5.92
N HIS A 120 -0.80 8.05 -5.13
CA HIS A 120 0.18 7.13 -4.57
C HIS A 120 0.88 6.31 -5.66
N GLY A 121 0.18 5.88 -6.71
CA GLY A 121 0.79 5.22 -7.86
C GLY A 121 1.87 6.05 -8.53
N LEU A 122 1.57 7.32 -8.82
CA LEU A 122 2.54 8.24 -9.40
C LEU A 122 3.69 8.53 -8.43
N SER A 123 3.38 8.82 -7.17
CA SER A 123 4.38 9.15 -6.15
C SER A 123 5.35 7.99 -5.87
N ALA A 124 4.83 6.79 -5.63
CA ALA A 124 5.66 5.62 -5.34
C ALA A 124 6.50 5.21 -6.57
N ALA A 125 5.92 5.27 -7.77
CA ALA A 125 6.67 5.02 -9.01
C ALA A 125 7.85 6.00 -9.13
N ALA A 126 7.61 7.29 -8.94
CA ALA A 126 8.67 8.30 -8.99
C ALA A 126 9.77 8.05 -7.94
N LEU A 127 9.39 7.76 -6.70
CA LEU A 127 10.33 7.46 -5.63
C LEU A 127 11.19 6.22 -5.94
N PHE A 128 10.59 5.15 -6.46
CA PHE A 128 11.36 3.96 -6.83
C PHE A 128 12.27 4.17 -8.04
N ILE A 129 11.86 4.98 -9.03
CA ILE A 129 12.73 5.38 -10.15
C ILE A 129 13.93 6.17 -9.64
N LEU A 130 13.70 7.19 -8.82
CA LEU A 130 14.76 8.03 -8.25
C LEU A 130 15.70 7.22 -7.35
N SER A 131 15.16 6.36 -6.49
CA SER A 131 15.95 5.43 -5.67
C SER A 131 16.79 4.49 -6.53
N GLY A 132 16.24 4.01 -7.65
CA GLY A 132 16.98 3.20 -8.62
C GLY A 132 18.16 3.97 -9.24
N GLN A 133 17.93 5.21 -9.67
CA GLN A 133 18.98 6.07 -10.23
C GLN A 133 20.05 6.46 -9.22
N LEU A 134 19.67 6.60 -7.94
CA LEU A 134 20.61 6.84 -6.84
C LEU A 134 21.50 5.62 -6.61
N TYR A 135 20.90 4.43 -6.56
CA TYR A 135 21.65 3.18 -6.43
C TYR A 135 22.61 2.95 -7.61
N GLU A 136 22.19 3.26 -8.83
CA GLU A 136 23.07 3.15 -10.01
C GLU A 136 24.31 4.04 -9.91
N ARG A 137 24.21 5.20 -9.26
CA ARG A 137 25.31 6.17 -9.12
C ARG A 137 26.19 5.94 -7.90
N LEU A 138 25.60 5.49 -6.79
CA LEU A 138 26.28 5.39 -5.50
C LEU A 138 26.49 3.95 -5.02
N HIS A 139 25.90 2.96 -5.70
CA HIS A 139 25.95 1.54 -5.36
C HIS A 139 25.55 1.19 -3.92
N THR A 140 24.79 2.07 -3.26
CA THR A 140 24.26 1.85 -1.92
C THR A 140 22.77 2.17 -1.84
N ARG A 141 22.09 1.49 -0.92
CA ARG A 141 20.71 1.75 -0.50
C ARG A 141 20.61 2.06 0.99
N ASP A 142 21.69 1.86 1.73
CA ASP A 142 21.77 2.23 3.14
C ASP A 142 21.90 3.75 3.24
N MET A 143 21.03 4.36 4.05
CA MET A 143 20.98 5.81 4.24
C MET A 143 22.01 6.32 5.26
N ARG A 144 22.75 5.42 5.91
CA ARG A 144 23.79 5.75 6.90
C ARG A 144 25.12 6.14 6.26
#